data_AF-A0A7V5BC02-F1
#
_entry.id   AF-A0A7V5BC02-F1
#
_cell.length_a   1.000
_cell.length_b   1.000
_cell.length_c   1.000
_cell.angle_alpha   90.00
_cell.angle_beta   90.00
_cell.angle_gamma   90.00
#
_symmetry.space_group_name_H-M   'P 1'
#
loop_
_entity.id
_entity.type
_entity.pdbx_description
1 polymer ?
#
loop_
_entity_poly.entity_id
_entity_poly.type
_entity_poly.pdbx_seq_one_letter_code
_entity_poly.pdbx_strand_id
1 'polypeptide(L)'
;MFKYFAFFLFFFGCFFAQAQQEVSLPMMLDIPNSVRFNPAWTTGYKWTVSLPSISQNFSSNGPSVDQLFEDNGNGNYILHVDQAVAQLKEDNLISNITKIEVLGLSHQWKKSFFHINFGVRTNVGVSFKKALAELAAFGNGPYVGQTLEIGPSIDAQAFTEIGVGYSHQIGSLRVGATVKFLNGLASATTTKSKISVYTDPEYYQLTATSDYELQSSSFISLDSLGKINLSPENFTPQMALKNGGTAFDLGLDYKITDRLSVSASAIDLGSILWKENAQTLTSKGSFTYDGLAADGGLSAIDSTSLTDLVDSVQNIFNFSQKTGEFKTP
;
A
#
# COMPACT_ATOMS: atom_id res chain seq x y z
N MET A 1 4.36 -29.82 33.35
CA MET A 1 3.19 -28.95 33.14
C MET A 1 3.53 -27.70 32.31
N PHE A 2 4.62 -26.98 32.59
CA PHE A 2 5.06 -25.80 31.81
C PHE A 2 5.33 -26.05 30.30
N LYS A 3 5.86 -27.22 29.92
CA LYS A 3 6.14 -27.56 28.50
C LYS A 3 4.88 -27.63 27.63
N TYR A 4 3.77 -28.12 28.17
CA TYR A 4 2.51 -28.23 27.43
C TYR A 4 1.78 -26.88 27.34
N PHE A 5 1.96 -26.01 28.35
CA PHE A 5 1.39 -24.67 28.35
C PHE A 5 2.03 -23.77 27.27
N ALA A 6 3.36 -23.82 27.11
CA ALA A 6 4.06 -23.08 26.05
C ALA A 6 3.67 -23.56 24.63
N PHE A 7 3.46 -24.87 24.46
CA PHE A 7 3.00 -25.44 23.19
C PHE A 7 1.56 -25.02 22.85
N PHE A 8 0.69 -24.96 23.86
CA PHE A 8 -0.70 -24.50 23.69
C PHE A 8 -0.77 -22.99 23.37
N LEU A 9 0.10 -22.18 23.98
CA LEU A 9 0.18 -20.73 23.73
C LEU A 9 0.75 -20.42 22.33
N PHE A 10 1.71 -21.22 21.85
CA PHE A 10 2.23 -21.11 20.48
C PHE A 10 1.16 -21.49 19.44
N PHE A 11 0.38 -22.55 19.69
CA PHE A 11 -0.67 -22.99 18.76
C PHE A 11 -1.85 -22.01 18.69
N PHE A 12 -2.22 -21.35 19.80
CA PHE A 12 -3.27 -20.33 19.81
C PHE A 12 -2.82 -18.99 19.20
N GLY A 13 -1.53 -18.67 19.24
CA GLY A 13 -0.97 -17.45 18.64
C GLY A 13 -0.93 -17.47 17.10
N CYS A 14 -0.84 -18.66 16.49
CA CYS A 14 -0.78 -18.80 15.03
C CYS A 14 -2.12 -18.50 14.32
N PHE A 15 -3.27 -18.62 15.00
CA PHE A 15 -4.59 -18.37 14.38
C PHE A 15 -4.90 -16.88 14.15
N PHE A 16 -4.12 -15.96 14.72
CA PHE A 16 -4.31 -14.51 14.56
C PHE A 16 -3.19 -13.82 13.76
N ALA A 17 -2.20 -14.57 13.27
CA ALA A 17 -1.09 -14.02 12.50
C ALA A 17 -1.41 -13.95 11.01
N GLN A 18 -2.27 -13.00 10.61
CA GLN A 18 -2.41 -12.61 9.21
C GLN A 18 -1.28 -11.62 8.85
N ALA A 19 -0.10 -12.13 8.51
CA ALA A 19 1.07 -11.29 8.23
C ALA A 19 1.92 -11.73 7.02
N GLN A 20 1.54 -12.78 6.30
CA GLN A 20 2.30 -13.26 5.13
C GLN A 20 1.52 -13.04 3.84
N GLN A 21 2.04 -12.13 3.00
CA GLN A 21 1.46 -11.79 1.70
C GLN A 21 2.09 -12.61 0.55
N GLU A 22 3.26 -13.21 0.75
CA GLU A 22 3.93 -14.07 -0.24
C GLU A 22 3.99 -15.52 0.25
N VAL A 23 3.30 -16.41 -0.47
CA VAL A 23 3.12 -17.81 -0.05
C VAL A 23 4.17 -18.74 -0.66
N SER A 24 4.55 -18.53 -1.93
CA SER A 24 5.40 -19.46 -2.68
C SER A 24 6.89 -19.17 -2.55
N LEU A 25 7.29 -17.90 -2.58
CA LEU A 25 8.70 -17.49 -2.58
C LEU A 25 9.46 -17.93 -1.31
N PRO A 26 8.88 -17.89 -0.10
CA PRO A 26 9.54 -18.41 1.10
C PRO A 26 9.77 -19.93 1.06
N MET A 27 9.03 -20.67 0.22
CA MET A 27 9.22 -22.13 0.06
C MET A 27 10.35 -22.46 -0.92
N MET A 28 10.88 -21.48 -1.66
CA MET A 28 11.99 -21.65 -2.59
C MET A 28 13.33 -21.33 -1.90
N LEU A 29 13.77 -22.16 -0.96
CA LEU A 29 14.95 -21.88 -0.14
C LEU A 29 16.27 -21.73 -0.92
N ASP A 30 16.33 -22.27 -2.15
CA ASP A 30 17.55 -22.29 -2.96
C ASP A 30 17.73 -21.04 -3.84
N ILE A 31 16.75 -20.14 -3.90
CA ILE A 31 16.89 -18.87 -4.63
C ILE A 31 17.39 -17.75 -3.72
N PRO A 32 18.23 -16.82 -4.22
CA PRO A 32 18.75 -15.70 -3.43
C PRO A 32 17.67 -14.84 -2.78
N ASN A 33 16.56 -14.65 -3.48
CA ASN A 33 15.46 -13.80 -3.05
C ASN A 33 14.78 -14.32 -1.77
N SER A 34 14.91 -15.61 -1.44
CA SER A 34 14.32 -16.21 -0.23
C SER A 34 14.94 -15.66 1.06
N VAL A 35 16.23 -15.30 1.05
CA VAL A 35 16.97 -14.75 2.21
C VAL A 35 16.32 -13.47 2.75
N ARG A 36 15.58 -12.75 1.91
CA ARG A 36 14.84 -11.52 2.28
C ARG A 36 13.67 -11.78 3.24
N PHE A 37 13.12 -12.99 3.24
CA PHE A 37 12.02 -13.36 4.15
C PHE A 37 12.52 -13.85 5.50
N ASN A 38 13.74 -14.37 5.53
CA ASN A 38 14.38 -14.80 6.75
C ASN A 38 15.91 -14.69 6.62
N PRO A 39 16.55 -13.76 7.35
CA PRO A 39 17.99 -13.55 7.24
C PRO A 39 18.81 -14.74 7.75
N ALA A 40 18.20 -15.72 8.43
CA ALA A 40 18.86 -16.98 8.77
C ALA A 40 19.00 -17.92 7.56
N TRP A 41 18.23 -17.78 6.49
CA TRP A 41 18.32 -18.67 5.32
C TRP A 41 19.56 -18.40 4.46
N THR A 42 19.88 -19.37 3.60
CA THR A 42 21.05 -19.33 2.71
C THR A 42 20.78 -20.02 1.39
N THR A 43 21.54 -19.67 0.37
CA THR A 43 21.38 -20.13 -1.01
C THR A 43 21.95 -21.51 -1.33
N GLY A 44 22.58 -22.20 -0.36
CA GLY A 44 23.21 -23.51 -0.59
C GLY A 44 24.54 -23.48 -1.36
N TYR A 45 24.91 -22.35 -1.98
CA TYR A 45 26.14 -22.18 -2.75
C TYR A 45 27.21 -21.34 -2.01
N LYS A 46 28.49 -21.54 -2.36
CA LYS A 46 29.61 -20.78 -1.77
C LYS A 46 29.56 -19.29 -2.15
N TRP A 47 29.22 -19.02 -3.40
CA TRP A 47 29.04 -17.68 -3.93
C TRP A 47 27.71 -17.66 -4.66
N THR A 48 26.97 -16.59 -4.51
CA THR A 48 25.75 -16.36 -5.28
C THR A 48 25.68 -14.91 -5.68
N VAL A 49 25.42 -14.68 -6.97
CA VAL A 49 25.21 -13.35 -7.52
C VAL A 49 23.75 -13.28 -7.94
N SER A 50 23.03 -12.33 -7.39
CA SER A 50 21.67 -12.02 -7.81
C SER A 50 21.75 -10.93 -8.87
N LEU A 51 21.23 -11.22 -10.06
CA LEU A 51 21.10 -10.25 -11.14
C LEU A 51 19.80 -9.46 -11.00
N PRO A 52 19.62 -8.38 -11.80
CA PRO A 52 18.38 -7.64 -11.79
C PRO A 52 17.16 -8.55 -11.90
N SER A 53 16.24 -8.44 -10.95
CA SER A 53 15.01 -9.22 -10.93
C SER A 53 13.86 -8.37 -10.43
N ILE A 54 12.66 -8.67 -10.93
CA ILE A 54 11.43 -8.02 -10.52
C ILE A 54 10.53 -9.06 -9.88
N SER A 55 9.96 -8.70 -8.73
CA SER A 55 8.86 -9.42 -8.12
C SER A 55 7.73 -8.44 -7.92
N GLN A 56 6.53 -8.84 -8.32
CA GLN A 56 5.33 -8.04 -8.18
C GLN A 56 4.25 -8.91 -7.56
N ASN A 57 3.66 -8.42 -6.49
CA ASN A 57 2.52 -9.01 -5.82
C ASN A 57 1.35 -8.04 -5.95
N PHE A 58 0.29 -8.47 -6.62
CA PHE A 58 -0.97 -7.76 -6.64
C PHE A 58 -1.97 -8.59 -5.84
N SER A 59 -2.71 -7.93 -4.94
CA SER A 59 -3.79 -8.56 -4.20
C SER A 59 -4.97 -7.63 -4.07
N SER A 60 -6.16 -8.22 -4.05
CA SER A 60 -7.40 -7.53 -3.76
C SER A 60 -8.24 -8.43 -2.87
N ASN A 61 -8.95 -7.86 -1.90
CA ASN A 61 -9.96 -8.57 -1.12
C ASN A 61 -11.38 -8.45 -1.73
N GLY A 62 -11.52 -7.72 -2.83
CA GLY A 62 -12.77 -7.51 -3.58
C GLY A 62 -13.10 -8.66 -4.54
N PRO A 63 -13.98 -8.44 -5.54
CA PRO A 63 -14.36 -9.46 -6.51
C PRO A 63 -13.15 -9.95 -7.31
N SER A 64 -13.15 -11.24 -7.63
CA SER A 64 -12.14 -11.81 -8.51
C SER A 64 -12.39 -11.41 -9.97
N VAL A 65 -11.35 -11.47 -10.80
CA VAL A 65 -11.39 -10.98 -12.19
C VAL A 65 -12.51 -11.66 -13.00
N ASP A 66 -12.71 -12.96 -12.81
CA ASP A 66 -13.78 -13.75 -13.44
C ASP A 66 -15.19 -13.30 -13.04
N GLN A 67 -15.36 -12.65 -11.89
CA GLN A 67 -16.65 -12.15 -11.44
C GLN A 67 -16.94 -10.72 -11.94
N LEU A 68 -15.90 -10.01 -12.39
CA LEU A 68 -15.99 -8.69 -13.00
C LEU A 68 -16.37 -8.75 -14.48
N PHE A 69 -16.08 -9.86 -15.15
CA PHE A 69 -16.25 -10.00 -16.58
C PHE A 69 -17.17 -11.17 -16.92
N GLU A 70 -18.27 -10.90 -17.61
CA GLU A 70 -19.20 -11.92 -18.09
C GLU A 70 -18.93 -12.21 -19.58
N ASP A 71 -18.88 -13.48 -19.96
CA ASP A 71 -18.83 -13.87 -21.37
C ASP A 71 -20.20 -13.66 -22.00
N ASN A 72 -20.27 -12.81 -23.03
CA ASN A 72 -21.51 -12.52 -23.74
C ASN A 72 -21.96 -13.63 -24.70
N GLY A 73 -21.34 -14.80 -24.65
CA GLY A 73 -21.65 -15.97 -25.48
C GLY A 73 -21.03 -15.94 -26.87
N ASN A 74 -20.33 -14.85 -27.23
CA ASN A 74 -19.58 -14.71 -28.48
C ASN A 74 -18.05 -14.71 -28.25
N GLY A 75 -17.58 -15.06 -27.04
CA GLY A 75 -16.17 -15.03 -26.66
C GLY A 75 -15.65 -13.63 -26.32
N ASN A 76 -16.55 -12.65 -26.14
CA ASN A 76 -16.22 -11.32 -25.67
C ASN A 76 -16.62 -11.18 -24.20
N TYR A 77 -15.70 -10.69 -23.40
CA TYR A 77 -15.91 -10.41 -21.97
C TYR A 77 -16.39 -8.97 -21.80
N ILE A 78 -17.55 -8.79 -21.16
CA ILE A 78 -18.14 -7.47 -20.89
C ILE A 78 -18.09 -7.20 -19.38
N LEU A 79 -17.66 -5.99 -19.01
CA LEU A 79 -17.72 -5.50 -17.64
C LEU A 79 -19.13 -4.98 -17.33
N HIS A 80 -19.84 -5.68 -16.46
CA HIS A 80 -21.10 -5.21 -15.88
C HIS A 80 -20.81 -4.42 -14.61
N VAL A 81 -20.76 -3.09 -14.72
CA VAL A 81 -20.40 -2.19 -13.61
C VAL A 81 -21.32 -2.37 -12.41
N ASP A 82 -22.61 -2.63 -12.66
CA ASP A 82 -23.61 -2.91 -11.64
C ASP A 82 -23.30 -4.19 -10.84
N GLN A 83 -23.00 -5.27 -11.55
CA GLN A 83 -22.62 -6.54 -10.93
C GLN A 83 -21.27 -6.44 -10.20
N ALA A 84 -20.30 -5.76 -10.82
CA ALA A 84 -18.98 -5.53 -10.25
C ALA A 84 -19.07 -4.77 -8.92
N VAL A 85 -19.86 -3.70 -8.85
CA VAL A 85 -20.08 -2.94 -7.62
C VAL A 85 -20.87 -3.77 -6.60
N ALA A 86 -21.88 -4.53 -7.04
CA ALA A 86 -22.68 -5.37 -6.15
C ALA A 86 -21.82 -6.41 -5.39
N GLN A 87 -20.77 -6.92 -6.01
CA GLN A 87 -19.87 -7.91 -5.42
C GLN A 87 -18.76 -7.33 -4.53
N LEU A 88 -18.60 -5.99 -4.49
CA LEU A 88 -17.70 -5.36 -3.55
C LEU A 88 -18.15 -5.61 -2.11
N LYS A 89 -17.16 -5.79 -1.23
CA LYS A 89 -17.35 -5.82 0.22
C LYS A 89 -17.57 -4.39 0.72
N GLU A 90 -18.06 -4.24 1.95
CA GLU A 90 -18.17 -2.92 2.59
C GLU A 90 -16.83 -2.19 2.62
N ASP A 91 -15.76 -2.90 3.00
CA ASP A 91 -14.38 -2.41 2.96
C ASP A 91 -13.55 -3.22 1.97
N ASN A 92 -13.02 -2.53 0.96
CA ASN A 92 -12.18 -3.12 -0.07
C ASN A 92 -10.75 -2.61 0.09
N LEU A 93 -9.78 -3.48 -0.15
CA LEU A 93 -8.36 -3.22 -0.14
C LEU A 93 -7.78 -3.76 -1.44
N ILE A 94 -7.11 -2.89 -2.18
CA ILE A 94 -6.24 -3.26 -3.28
C ILE A 94 -4.80 -2.98 -2.83
N SER A 95 -3.91 -3.95 -3.01
CA SER A 95 -2.49 -3.74 -2.75
C SER A 95 -1.61 -4.19 -3.90
N ASN A 96 -0.54 -3.45 -4.11
CA ASN A 96 0.53 -3.77 -5.04
C ASN A 96 1.87 -3.60 -4.31
N ILE A 97 2.66 -4.66 -4.27
CA ILE A 97 4.03 -4.63 -3.78
C ILE A 97 4.93 -4.99 -4.94
N THR A 98 5.80 -4.08 -5.34
CA THR A 98 6.82 -4.31 -6.34
C THR A 98 8.19 -4.22 -5.69
N LYS A 99 9.02 -5.25 -5.88
CA LYS A 99 10.43 -5.26 -5.45
C LYS A 99 11.29 -5.51 -6.66
N ILE A 100 12.19 -4.58 -6.94
CA ILE A 100 13.19 -4.69 -7.98
C ILE A 100 14.53 -4.87 -7.28
N GLU A 101 15.10 -6.06 -7.39
CA GLU A 101 16.51 -6.26 -7.05
C GLU A 101 17.34 -5.76 -8.22
N VAL A 102 18.34 -4.93 -7.95
CA VAL A 102 19.29 -4.48 -8.97
C VAL A 102 20.53 -5.37 -8.94
N LEU A 103 21.06 -5.64 -7.75
CA LEU A 103 22.21 -6.50 -7.57
C LEU A 103 22.21 -7.09 -6.16
N GLY A 104 22.62 -8.34 -6.05
CA GLY A 104 22.90 -9.00 -4.78
C GLY A 104 24.15 -9.85 -4.86
N LEU A 105 24.85 -9.96 -3.74
CA LEU A 105 25.99 -10.86 -3.59
C LEU A 105 25.91 -11.55 -2.24
N SER A 106 26.09 -12.86 -2.22
CA SER A 106 26.22 -13.61 -1.00
C SER A 106 27.42 -14.55 -1.02
N HIS A 107 27.97 -14.79 0.18
CA HIS A 107 29.11 -15.65 0.38
C HIS A 107 28.89 -16.58 1.59
N GLN A 108 28.97 -17.89 1.36
CA GLN A 108 29.00 -18.89 2.42
C GLN A 108 30.46 -19.19 2.80
N TRP A 109 30.80 -18.93 4.06
CA TRP A 109 32.10 -19.26 4.65
C TRP A 109 31.94 -20.14 5.89
N LYS A 110 32.21 -21.45 5.74
CA LYS A 110 32.02 -22.45 6.79
C LYS A 110 30.58 -22.39 7.33
N LYS A 111 30.41 -22.05 8.61
CA LYS A 111 29.12 -21.91 9.30
C LYS A 111 28.52 -20.51 9.18
N SER A 112 29.26 -19.56 8.61
CA SER A 112 28.84 -18.18 8.43
C SER A 112 28.35 -17.94 7.00
N PHE A 113 27.35 -17.09 6.86
CA PHE A 113 26.83 -16.62 5.57
C PHE A 113 26.72 -15.10 5.61
N PHE A 114 27.19 -14.45 4.56
CA PHE A 114 27.14 -13.00 4.40
C PHE A 114 26.35 -12.68 3.15
N HIS A 115 25.54 -11.62 3.17
CA HIS A 115 24.87 -11.13 1.99
C HIS A 115 24.82 -9.61 1.97
N ILE A 116 24.83 -9.05 0.77
CA ILE A 116 24.55 -7.65 0.48
C ILE A 116 23.57 -7.59 -0.69
N ASN A 117 22.59 -6.71 -0.61
CA ASN A 117 21.62 -6.48 -1.68
C ASN A 117 21.36 -4.99 -1.87
N PHE A 118 21.08 -4.62 -3.11
CA PHE A 118 20.58 -3.30 -3.48
C PHE A 118 19.33 -3.45 -4.34
N GLY A 119 18.30 -2.67 -4.02
CA GLY A 119 17.05 -2.70 -4.77
C GLY A 119 16.17 -1.49 -4.54
N VAL A 120 15.06 -1.48 -5.27
CA VAL A 120 13.96 -0.52 -5.15
C VAL A 120 12.72 -1.26 -4.72
N ARG A 121 11.97 -0.70 -3.77
CA ARG A 121 10.70 -1.24 -3.31
C ARG A 121 9.62 -0.19 -3.46
N THR A 122 8.46 -0.64 -3.90
CA THR A 122 7.24 0.15 -3.98
C THR A 122 6.13 -0.66 -3.31
N ASN A 123 5.53 -0.09 -2.28
CA ASN A 123 4.34 -0.62 -1.62
C ASN A 123 3.20 0.37 -1.89
N VAL A 124 2.08 -0.10 -2.40
CA VAL A 124 0.86 0.69 -2.61
C VAL A 124 -0.30 -0.09 -2.06
N GLY A 125 -1.05 0.50 -1.15
CA GLY A 125 -2.30 0.01 -0.60
C GLY A 125 -3.36 1.09 -0.73
N VAL A 126 -4.51 0.73 -1.29
CA VAL A 126 -5.67 1.61 -1.39
C VAL A 126 -6.85 0.89 -0.75
N SER A 127 -7.36 1.46 0.34
CA SER A 127 -8.59 1.01 0.98
C SER A 127 -9.73 1.95 0.61
N PHE A 128 -10.89 1.40 0.26
CA PHE A 128 -12.06 2.18 -0.09
C PHE A 128 -13.35 1.45 0.30
N LYS A 129 -14.37 2.24 0.64
CA LYS A 129 -15.69 1.71 0.97
C LYS A 129 -16.51 1.40 -0.27
N LYS A 130 -17.40 0.42 -0.20
CA LYS A 130 -18.38 0.13 -1.25
C LYS A 130 -19.14 1.37 -1.70
N ALA A 131 -19.57 2.17 -0.73
CA ALA A 131 -20.29 3.42 -0.94
C ALA A 131 -19.55 4.41 -1.86
N LEU A 132 -18.20 4.41 -1.88
CA LEU A 132 -17.44 5.24 -2.82
C LEU A 132 -17.62 4.75 -4.26
N ALA A 133 -17.58 3.43 -4.48
CA ALA A 133 -17.78 2.83 -5.79
C ALA A 133 -19.24 2.95 -6.25
N GLU A 134 -20.19 2.79 -5.33
CA GLU A 134 -21.62 2.99 -5.58
C GLU A 134 -21.93 4.44 -5.97
N LEU A 135 -21.38 5.41 -5.23
CA LEU A 135 -21.54 6.84 -5.56
C LEU A 135 -20.92 7.16 -6.93
N ALA A 136 -19.76 6.58 -7.26
CA ALA A 136 -19.11 6.78 -8.55
C ALA A 136 -19.88 6.14 -9.72
N ALA A 137 -20.49 4.96 -9.51
CA ALA A 137 -21.18 4.20 -10.55
C ALA A 137 -22.64 4.65 -10.76
N PHE A 138 -23.35 4.95 -9.68
CA PHE A 138 -24.79 5.20 -9.71
C PHE A 138 -25.17 6.64 -9.33
N GLY A 139 -24.19 7.46 -8.94
CA GLY A 139 -24.46 8.78 -8.37
C GLY A 139 -25.11 8.69 -6.99
N ASN A 140 -25.61 9.82 -6.51
CA ASN A 140 -26.22 9.95 -5.19
C ASN A 140 -27.74 9.66 -5.18
N GLY A 141 -28.38 9.58 -6.35
CA GLY A 141 -29.84 9.42 -6.49
C GLY A 141 -30.45 8.23 -5.73
N PRO A 142 -29.87 7.01 -5.80
CA PRO A 142 -30.36 5.86 -5.02
C PRO A 142 -30.23 6.01 -3.49
N TYR A 143 -29.44 6.98 -3.03
CA TYR A 143 -29.03 7.14 -1.63
C TYR A 143 -29.59 8.42 -0.99
N VAL A 144 -30.67 8.97 -1.55
CA VAL A 144 -31.36 10.14 -1.01
C VAL A 144 -31.86 9.85 0.42
N GLY A 145 -31.63 10.80 1.33
CA GLY A 145 -31.90 10.66 2.77
C GLY A 145 -30.90 9.77 3.52
N GLN A 146 -29.83 9.31 2.87
CA GLN A 146 -28.80 8.48 3.48
C GLN A 146 -27.46 9.21 3.51
N THR A 147 -26.65 8.90 4.53
CA THR A 147 -25.26 9.36 4.63
C THR A 147 -24.34 8.24 4.16
N LEU A 148 -23.61 8.49 3.07
CA LEU A 148 -22.62 7.60 2.51
C LEU A 148 -21.23 7.94 3.05
N GLU A 149 -20.57 6.99 3.70
CA GLU A 149 -19.17 7.12 4.08
C GLU A 149 -18.28 6.67 2.92
N ILE A 150 -17.55 7.61 2.32
CA ILE A 150 -16.83 7.37 1.06
C ILE A 150 -15.32 7.58 1.17
N GLY A 151 -14.81 8.01 2.32
CA GLY A 151 -13.42 8.40 2.46
C GLY A 151 -12.43 7.26 2.21
N PRO A 152 -11.58 7.35 1.16
CA PRO A 152 -10.57 6.34 0.88
C PRO A 152 -9.37 6.48 1.82
N SER A 153 -8.54 5.45 1.90
CA SER A 153 -7.24 5.52 2.58
C SER A 153 -6.15 5.01 1.64
N ILE A 154 -5.04 5.74 1.57
CA ILE A 154 -3.90 5.43 0.72
C ILE A 154 -2.70 5.21 1.63
N ASP A 155 -1.97 4.13 1.42
CA ASP A 155 -0.61 3.92 1.93
C ASP A 155 0.29 3.58 0.75
N ALA A 156 1.08 4.54 0.31
CA ALA A 156 1.97 4.39 -0.82
C ALA A 156 3.37 4.85 -0.43
N GLN A 157 4.36 3.99 -0.63
CA GLN A 157 5.76 4.26 -0.33
C GLN A 157 6.64 3.70 -1.45
N ALA A 158 7.60 4.51 -1.90
CA ALA A 158 8.66 4.10 -2.82
C ALA A 158 10.01 4.46 -2.21
N PHE A 159 10.93 3.51 -2.13
CA PHE A 159 12.25 3.71 -1.54
C PHE A 159 13.31 2.79 -2.15
N THR A 160 14.57 3.19 -2.07
CA THR A 160 15.70 2.28 -2.31
C THR A 160 16.17 1.68 -0.99
N GLU A 161 16.69 0.46 -1.07
CA GLU A 161 17.20 -0.30 0.06
C GLU A 161 18.58 -0.86 -0.25
N ILE A 162 19.52 -0.65 0.68
CA ILE A 162 20.78 -1.39 0.75
C ILE A 162 20.74 -2.26 2.01
N GLY A 163 20.68 -3.57 1.83
CA GLY A 163 20.71 -4.55 2.91
C GLY A 163 22.10 -5.16 3.06
N VAL A 164 22.60 -5.24 4.30
CA VAL A 164 23.82 -5.98 4.66
C VAL A 164 23.48 -6.93 5.78
N GLY A 165 23.67 -8.23 5.55
CA GLY A 165 23.24 -9.25 6.50
C GLY A 165 24.23 -10.37 6.70
N TYR A 166 24.02 -11.05 7.81
CA TYR A 166 24.87 -12.11 8.34
C TYR A 166 24.02 -13.20 9.00
N SER A 167 24.39 -14.45 8.78
CA SER A 167 23.87 -15.56 9.57
C SER A 167 24.94 -16.56 9.96
N HIS A 168 24.69 -17.29 11.05
CA HIS A 168 25.62 -18.26 11.61
C HIS A 168 24.92 -19.53 12.10
N GLN A 169 25.49 -20.68 11.75
CA GLN A 169 25.03 -22.00 12.20
C GLN A 169 25.63 -22.38 13.57
N ILE A 170 24.77 -22.67 14.54
CA ILE A 170 25.09 -23.14 15.89
C ILE A 170 24.37 -24.48 16.13
N GLY A 171 25.07 -25.59 15.90
CA GLY A 171 24.45 -26.92 15.95
C GLY A 171 23.34 -27.04 14.91
N SER A 172 22.12 -27.33 15.35
CA SER A 172 20.92 -27.40 14.49
C SER A 172 20.19 -26.06 14.31
N LEU A 173 20.58 -25.02 15.05
CA LEU A 173 19.99 -23.68 14.97
C LEU A 173 20.86 -22.79 14.06
N ARG A 174 20.23 -22.02 13.18
CA ARG A 174 20.84 -20.88 12.52
C ARG A 174 20.13 -19.61 12.95
N VAL A 175 20.92 -18.59 13.23
CA VAL A 175 20.42 -17.24 13.53
C VAL A 175 20.98 -16.28 12.50
N GLY A 176 20.18 -15.29 12.11
CA GLY A 176 20.59 -14.28 11.14
C GLY A 176 20.02 -12.92 11.47
N ALA A 177 20.72 -11.89 11.00
CA ALA A 177 20.30 -10.51 11.09
C ALA A 177 20.71 -9.74 9.84
N THR A 178 19.89 -8.77 9.44
CA THR A 178 20.17 -7.84 8.33
C THR A 178 19.94 -6.42 8.80
N VAL A 179 20.87 -5.52 8.47
CA VAL A 179 20.67 -4.07 8.62
C VAL A 179 20.38 -3.50 7.23
N LYS A 180 19.33 -2.70 7.14
CA LYS A 180 18.86 -2.07 5.90
C LYS A 180 18.98 -0.56 6.02
N PHE A 181 19.63 0.07 5.05
CA PHE A 181 19.67 1.51 4.86
C PHE A 181 18.65 1.89 3.80
N LEU A 182 17.71 2.76 4.16
CA LEU A 182 16.57 3.12 3.32
C LEU A 182 16.71 4.57 2.85
N ASN A 183 16.40 4.80 1.57
CA ASN A 183 16.26 6.14 1.01
C ASN A 183 14.88 6.30 0.40
N GLY A 184 14.04 7.10 1.05
CA GLY A 184 12.69 7.43 0.61
C GLY A 184 12.70 8.25 -0.67
N LEU A 185 12.03 7.72 -1.70
CA LEU A 185 11.84 8.40 -2.98
C LEU A 185 10.54 9.19 -2.98
N ALA A 186 9.45 8.56 -2.52
CA ALA A 186 8.15 9.20 -2.38
C ALA A 186 7.25 8.47 -1.37
N SER A 187 6.34 9.20 -0.73
CA SER A 187 5.35 8.69 0.24
C SER A 187 4.01 9.42 0.15
N ALA A 188 2.91 8.69 0.33
CA ALA A 188 1.57 9.22 0.51
C ALA A 188 0.80 8.31 1.46
N THR A 189 0.52 8.79 2.67
CA THR A 189 -0.11 8.00 3.74
C THR A 189 -1.27 8.79 4.35
N THR A 190 -2.46 8.24 4.27
CA THR A 190 -3.67 8.81 4.88
C THR A 190 -3.66 8.52 6.37
N THR A 191 -3.70 9.56 7.21
CA THR A 191 -3.78 9.46 8.68
C THR A 191 -5.21 9.64 9.20
N LYS A 192 -6.08 10.31 8.43
CA LYS A 192 -7.52 10.38 8.66
C LYS A 192 -8.25 10.24 7.32
N SER A 193 -9.27 9.40 7.28
CA SER A 193 -9.98 9.05 6.05
C SER A 193 -11.49 9.30 6.14
N LYS A 194 -11.95 10.26 6.96
CA LYS A 194 -13.39 10.51 7.09
C LYS A 194 -13.85 11.46 6.01
N ILE A 195 -14.66 10.95 5.09
CA ILE A 195 -15.43 11.73 4.13
C ILE A 195 -16.81 11.11 4.06
N SER A 196 -17.84 11.92 4.28
CA SER A 196 -19.24 11.50 4.16
C SER A 196 -20.00 12.40 3.21
N VAL A 197 -20.95 11.84 2.49
CA VAL A 197 -21.85 12.57 1.59
C VAL A 197 -23.29 12.26 2.00
N TYR A 198 -24.09 13.29 2.23
CA TYR A 198 -25.51 13.21 2.52
C TYR A 198 -26.30 13.92 1.42
N THR A 199 -27.39 13.31 0.97
CA THR A 199 -28.31 13.94 0.01
C THR A 199 -29.63 14.24 0.70
N ASP A 200 -30.02 15.51 0.72
CA ASP A 200 -31.27 15.94 1.33
C ASP A 200 -32.50 15.44 0.54
N PRO A 201 -33.50 14.82 1.19
CA PRO A 201 -34.66 14.26 0.50
C PRO A 201 -35.68 15.30 0.02
N GLU A 202 -35.66 16.52 0.56
CA GLU A 202 -36.61 17.57 0.24
C GLU A 202 -36.06 18.48 -0.86
N TYR A 203 -34.80 18.88 -0.75
CA TYR A 203 -34.16 19.84 -1.64
C TYR A 203 -33.10 19.24 -2.56
N TYR A 204 -32.78 17.94 -2.43
CA TYR A 204 -31.73 17.25 -3.19
C TYR A 204 -30.34 17.89 -3.10
N GLN A 205 -30.12 18.68 -2.04
CA GLN A 205 -28.83 19.29 -1.75
C GLN A 205 -27.84 18.23 -1.30
N LEU A 206 -26.59 18.38 -1.73
CA LEU A 206 -25.50 17.46 -1.41
C LEU A 206 -24.62 18.06 -0.34
N THR A 207 -24.65 17.52 0.88
CA THR A 207 -23.73 17.92 1.95
C THR A 207 -22.56 16.95 2.01
N ALA A 208 -21.36 17.44 1.71
CA ALA A 208 -20.11 16.72 1.92
C ALA A 208 -19.46 17.18 3.22
N THR A 209 -19.07 16.24 4.08
CA THR A 209 -18.33 16.50 5.32
C THR A 209 -16.99 15.78 5.28
N SER A 210 -15.92 16.45 5.67
CA SER A 210 -14.56 15.90 5.68
C SER A 210 -13.87 16.09 7.03
N ASP A 211 -13.12 15.08 7.44
CA ASP A 211 -12.02 15.11 8.40
C ASP A 211 -10.95 14.16 7.83
N TYR A 212 -10.28 14.65 6.80
CA TYR A 212 -9.34 13.92 5.97
C TYR A 212 -7.94 14.51 6.10
N GLU A 213 -6.95 13.65 6.28
CA GLU A 213 -5.56 14.05 6.47
C GLU A 213 -4.64 13.09 5.72
N LEU A 214 -3.76 13.65 4.90
CA LEU A 214 -2.82 12.93 4.04
C LEU A 214 -1.42 13.50 4.24
N GLN A 215 -0.50 12.67 4.69
CA GLN A 215 0.93 13.00 4.74
C GLN A 215 1.57 12.57 3.42
N SER A 216 2.34 13.46 2.80
CA SER A 216 3.00 13.15 1.54
C SER A 216 4.41 13.72 1.46
N SER A 217 5.25 13.04 0.70
CA SER A 217 6.57 13.51 0.28
C SER A 217 6.79 13.09 -1.17
N SER A 218 7.16 14.06 -2.01
CA SER A 218 7.50 13.90 -3.44
C SER A 218 6.42 13.35 -4.39
N PHE A 219 5.40 12.58 -3.94
CA PHE A 219 4.32 12.07 -4.81
C PHE A 219 3.33 13.14 -5.24
N ILE A 220 3.10 14.14 -4.39
CA ILE A 220 2.01 15.10 -4.54
C ILE A 220 2.59 16.50 -4.47
N SER A 221 2.37 17.28 -5.52
CA SER A 221 2.46 18.73 -5.45
C SER A 221 1.05 19.32 -5.50
N LEU A 222 0.83 20.39 -4.75
CA LEU A 222 -0.31 21.26 -4.97
C LEU A 222 0.12 22.37 -5.92
N ASP A 223 -0.68 22.66 -6.94
CA ASP A 223 -0.52 23.92 -7.66
C ASP A 223 -1.04 25.10 -6.84
N SER A 224 -0.90 26.32 -7.38
CA SER A 224 -1.35 27.56 -6.72
C SER A 224 -2.86 27.63 -6.47
N LEU A 225 -3.64 26.69 -7.03
CA LEU A 225 -5.09 26.58 -6.88
C LEU A 225 -5.49 25.41 -5.97
N GLY A 226 -4.53 24.71 -5.36
CA GLY A 226 -4.79 23.57 -4.50
C GLY A 226 -5.14 22.28 -5.26
N LYS A 227 -4.83 22.19 -6.57
CA LYS A 227 -5.02 20.95 -7.34
C LYS A 227 -3.86 19.99 -7.09
N ILE A 228 -4.19 18.73 -6.81
CA ILE A 228 -3.22 17.64 -6.67
C ILE A 228 -2.66 17.31 -8.06
N ASN A 229 -1.38 17.59 -8.28
CA ASN A 229 -0.65 17.15 -9.44
C ASN A 229 0.20 15.92 -9.10
N LEU A 230 -0.06 14.83 -9.82
CA LEU A 230 0.77 13.64 -9.85
C LEU A 230 1.62 13.69 -11.12
N SER A 231 2.86 14.19 -11.03
CA SER A 231 3.74 14.30 -12.20
C SER A 231 4.88 13.27 -12.11
N PRO A 232 4.85 12.19 -12.91
CA PRO A 232 5.96 11.22 -13.02
C PRO A 232 7.26 11.87 -13.50
N GLU A 233 7.15 13.01 -14.18
CA GLU A 233 8.24 13.79 -14.78
C GLU A 233 9.20 14.39 -13.73
N ASN A 234 8.75 14.53 -12.48
CA ASN A 234 9.57 15.01 -11.36
C ASN A 234 10.37 13.88 -10.67
N PHE A 235 10.20 12.63 -11.10
CA PHE A 235 10.95 11.51 -10.57
C PHE A 235 12.36 11.47 -11.18
N THR A 236 13.25 12.34 -10.68
CA THR A 236 14.69 12.14 -10.80
C THR A 236 15.15 11.28 -9.62
N PRO A 237 15.70 10.08 -9.83
CA PRO A 237 16.28 9.28 -8.74
C PRO A 237 17.48 10.04 -8.13
N GLN A 238 17.21 10.90 -7.16
CA GLN A 238 18.25 11.60 -6.44
C GLN A 238 18.86 10.62 -5.43
N MET A 239 20.13 10.28 -5.62
CA MET A 239 20.92 9.49 -4.67
C MET A 239 21.24 10.26 -3.38
N ALA A 240 20.81 11.53 -3.26
CA ALA A 240 20.96 12.30 -2.05
C ALA A 240 20.02 11.73 -0.97
N LEU A 241 20.60 11.28 0.15
CA LEU A 241 19.90 10.74 1.32
C LEU A 241 19.12 11.83 2.07
N LYS A 242 18.08 12.39 1.43
CA LYS A 242 17.27 13.47 2.02
C LYS A 242 16.13 12.93 2.89
N ASN A 243 15.56 11.79 2.52
CA ASN A 243 14.55 11.06 3.28
C ASN A 243 15.12 9.72 3.75
N GLY A 244 15.93 9.76 4.81
CA GLY A 244 16.67 8.59 5.28
C GLY A 244 15.88 7.72 6.26
N GLY A 245 16.14 6.41 6.22
CA GLY A 245 15.59 5.44 7.16
C GLY A 245 16.54 4.29 7.44
N THR A 246 16.22 3.53 8.48
CA THR A 246 16.93 2.29 8.83
C THR A 246 15.91 1.24 9.24
N ALA A 247 16.16 -0.01 8.85
CA ALA A 247 15.36 -1.16 9.26
C ALA A 247 16.25 -2.35 9.61
N PHE A 248 15.69 -3.28 10.36
CA PHE A 248 16.35 -4.48 10.82
C PHE A 248 15.51 -5.70 10.51
N ASP A 249 16.18 -6.76 10.04
CA ASP A 249 15.59 -8.08 9.96
C ASP A 249 16.27 -9.00 10.97
N LEU A 250 15.48 -9.87 11.58
CA LEU A 250 15.94 -10.92 12.48
C LEU A 250 15.33 -12.24 12.05
N GLY A 251 16.12 -13.30 12.12
CA GLY A 251 15.74 -14.60 11.60
C GLY A 251 16.30 -15.74 12.41
N LEU A 252 15.52 -16.80 12.51
CA LEU A 252 15.94 -18.09 13.04
C LEU A 252 15.46 -19.21 12.12
N ASP A 253 16.27 -20.26 12.02
CA ASP A 253 15.97 -21.49 11.32
C ASP A 253 16.49 -22.67 12.15
N TYR A 254 15.60 -23.54 12.60
CA TYR A 254 15.92 -24.67 13.46
C TYR A 254 15.61 -25.99 12.74
N LYS A 255 16.66 -26.78 12.50
CA LYS A 255 16.56 -28.12 11.92
C LYS A 255 16.18 -29.14 12.98
N ILE A 256 14.95 -29.63 12.94
CA ILE A 256 14.48 -30.71 13.83
C ILE A 256 14.98 -32.05 13.31
N THR A 257 14.86 -32.26 11.99
CA THR A 257 15.41 -33.42 11.26
C THR A 257 15.94 -32.96 9.90
N ASP A 258 16.50 -33.87 9.12
CA ASP A 258 16.94 -33.59 7.74
C ASP A 258 15.79 -33.19 6.80
N ARG A 259 14.53 -33.44 7.20
CA ARG A 259 13.33 -33.17 6.38
C ARG A 259 12.35 -32.20 7.04
N LEU A 260 12.63 -31.75 8.26
CA LEU A 260 11.74 -30.88 9.02
C LEU A 260 12.56 -29.75 9.67
N SER A 261 12.28 -28.53 9.23
CA SER A 261 12.76 -27.31 9.86
C SER A 261 11.59 -26.47 10.36
N VAL A 262 11.86 -25.67 11.39
CA VAL A 262 10.96 -24.63 11.86
C VAL A 262 11.73 -23.33 11.83
N SER A 263 11.18 -22.33 11.14
CA SER A 263 11.79 -21.02 10.98
C SER A 263 10.86 -19.93 11.46
N ALA A 264 11.44 -18.83 11.95
CA ALA A 264 10.70 -17.63 12.26
C ALA A 264 11.54 -16.40 11.90
N SER A 265 10.88 -15.31 11.53
CA SER A 265 11.55 -14.06 11.21
C SER A 265 10.68 -12.87 11.60
N ALA A 266 11.35 -11.76 11.87
CA ALA A 266 10.76 -10.44 11.98
C ALA A 266 11.53 -9.56 11.01
N ILE A 267 10.84 -9.05 9.99
CA ILE A 267 11.45 -8.34 8.86
C ILE A 267 10.93 -6.91 8.81
N ASP A 268 11.72 -6.03 8.20
CA ASP A 268 11.40 -4.62 7.97
C ASP A 268 11.09 -3.86 9.29
N LEU A 269 11.75 -4.21 10.39
CA LEU A 269 11.60 -3.50 11.67
C LEU A 269 12.34 -2.17 11.60
N GLY A 270 11.64 -1.13 11.18
CA GLY A 270 12.28 0.14 10.90
C GLY A 270 11.29 1.24 10.59
N SER A 271 11.83 2.23 9.88
CA SER A 271 11.06 3.39 9.44
C SER A 271 11.87 4.30 8.54
N ILE A 272 11.18 5.14 7.78
CA ILE A 272 11.75 6.25 7.02
C ILE A 272 11.27 7.56 7.64
N LEU A 273 12.21 8.51 7.82
CA LEU A 273 11.90 9.88 8.22
C LEU A 273 11.88 10.76 6.96
N TRP A 274 10.71 11.30 6.66
CA TRP A 274 10.47 12.17 5.51
C TRP A 274 10.68 13.62 5.93
N LYS A 275 11.63 14.30 5.27
CA LYS A 275 12.00 15.69 5.55
C LYS A 275 11.87 16.56 4.31
N GLU A 276 12.37 16.06 3.18
CA GLU A 276 12.34 16.78 1.91
C GLU A 276 10.96 16.66 1.28
N ASN A 277 10.43 17.79 0.81
CA ASN A 277 9.09 17.90 0.22
C ASN A 277 8.00 17.29 1.10
N ALA A 278 8.23 17.21 2.43
CA ALA A 278 7.33 16.58 3.38
C ALA A 278 6.24 17.57 3.81
N GLN A 279 4.99 17.15 3.67
CA GLN A 279 3.84 17.98 3.94
C GLN A 279 2.66 17.15 4.46
N THR A 280 1.79 17.82 5.20
CA THR A 280 0.47 17.30 5.60
C THR A 280 -0.59 18.12 4.88
N LEU A 281 -1.47 17.43 4.16
CA LEU A 281 -2.67 17.99 3.55
C LEU A 281 -3.86 17.67 4.46
N THR A 282 -4.65 18.67 4.81
CA THR A 282 -5.80 18.50 5.71
C THR A 282 -7.04 19.15 5.11
N SER A 283 -8.11 18.37 5.01
CA SER A 283 -9.47 18.83 4.72
C SER A 283 -10.32 18.60 5.96
N LYS A 284 -10.87 19.68 6.51
CA LYS A 284 -11.79 19.59 7.64
C LYS A 284 -12.89 20.62 7.51
N GLY A 285 -14.11 20.16 7.27
CA GLY A 285 -15.25 21.06 7.09
C GLY A 285 -16.50 20.34 6.64
N SER A 286 -17.53 21.13 6.39
CA SER A 286 -18.76 20.69 5.74
C SER A 286 -19.13 21.71 4.69
N PHE A 287 -19.56 21.22 3.53
CA PHE A 287 -19.99 22.04 2.43
C PHE A 287 -21.30 21.47 1.88
N THR A 288 -22.26 22.35 1.59
CA THR A 288 -23.52 21.98 0.97
C THR A 288 -23.53 22.54 -0.45
N TYR A 289 -23.72 21.65 -1.41
CA TYR A 289 -23.93 21.96 -2.80
C TYR A 289 -25.44 22.03 -3.08
N ASP A 290 -25.91 23.19 -3.52
CA ASP A 290 -27.33 23.46 -3.73
C ASP A 290 -27.88 22.91 -5.07
N GLY A 291 -27.02 22.34 -5.91
CA GLY A 291 -27.36 21.91 -7.27
C GLY A 291 -27.01 22.94 -8.33
N LEU A 292 -27.24 22.60 -9.60
CA LEU A 292 -27.12 23.53 -10.72
C LEU A 292 -28.39 24.39 -10.81
N ALA A 293 -28.24 25.71 -10.85
CA ALA A 293 -29.33 26.60 -11.20
C ALA A 293 -29.76 26.30 -12.65
N ALA A 294 -31.03 25.99 -12.85
CA ALA A 294 -31.59 25.68 -14.17
C ALA A 294 -32.12 26.95 -14.87
N ASP A 295 -31.38 28.06 -14.84
CA ASP A 295 -31.75 29.29 -15.56
C ASP A 295 -31.44 29.16 -17.07
N GLY A 296 -32.14 28.22 -17.73
CA GLY A 296 -31.97 27.94 -19.16
C GLY A 296 -32.25 26.48 -19.59
N GLY A 297 -32.50 25.59 -18.62
CA GLY A 297 -32.72 24.15 -18.86
C GLY A 297 -31.43 23.34 -19.10
N LEU A 298 -31.54 22.02 -19.22
CA LEU A 298 -30.40 21.09 -19.40
C LEU A 298 -29.52 21.43 -20.62
N SER A 299 -30.08 22.09 -21.62
CA SER A 299 -29.41 22.53 -22.84
C SER A 299 -28.43 23.70 -22.64
N ALA A 300 -28.41 24.33 -21.47
CA ALA A 300 -27.43 25.36 -21.09
C ALA A 300 -26.20 24.76 -20.39
N ILE A 301 -26.19 23.46 -20.07
CA ILE A 301 -25.04 22.78 -19.47
C ILE A 301 -24.01 22.49 -20.58
N ASP A 302 -22.95 23.29 -20.61
CA ASP A 302 -21.83 23.14 -21.55
C ASP A 302 -20.55 22.64 -20.83
N SER A 303 -19.47 22.47 -21.59
CA SER A 303 -18.19 22.02 -21.05
C SER A 303 -17.64 22.97 -19.98
N THR A 304 -17.89 24.27 -20.09
CA THR A 304 -17.49 25.27 -19.09
C THR A 304 -18.24 25.09 -17.78
N SER A 305 -19.55 24.88 -17.85
CA SER A 305 -20.42 24.57 -16.70
C SER A 305 -19.97 23.31 -15.94
N LEU A 306 -19.51 22.29 -16.67
CA LEU A 306 -18.95 21.07 -16.08
C LEU A 306 -17.57 21.30 -15.45
N THR A 307 -16.76 22.19 -16.02
CA THR A 307 -15.45 22.55 -15.47
C THR A 307 -15.60 23.33 -14.16
N ASP A 308 -16.56 24.27 -14.12
CA ASP A 308 -16.89 25.03 -12.92
C ASP A 308 -17.47 24.14 -11.81
N LEU A 309 -18.18 23.05 -12.18
CA LEU A 309 -18.67 22.04 -11.26
C LEU A 309 -17.51 21.21 -10.69
N VAL A 310 -16.56 20.78 -11.52
CA VAL A 310 -15.34 20.08 -11.08
C VAL A 310 -14.48 20.98 -10.18
N ASP A 311 -14.28 22.24 -10.54
CA ASP A 311 -13.54 23.21 -9.74
C ASP A 311 -14.29 23.51 -8.43
N SER A 312 -15.62 23.57 -8.45
CA SER A 312 -16.44 23.66 -7.23
C SER A 312 -16.26 22.43 -6.34
N VAL A 313 -16.32 21.21 -6.89
CA VAL A 313 -16.08 19.94 -6.18
C VAL A 313 -14.66 19.83 -5.64
N GLN A 314 -13.67 20.40 -6.32
CA GLN A 314 -12.31 20.49 -5.79
C GLN A 314 -12.23 21.49 -4.61
N ASN A 315 -12.94 22.62 -4.71
CA ASN A 315 -13.07 23.58 -3.62
C ASN A 315 -13.86 23.04 -2.42
N ILE A 316 -14.75 22.05 -2.60
CA ILE A 316 -15.52 21.39 -1.50
C ILE A 316 -14.59 20.89 -0.41
N PHE A 317 -13.44 20.33 -0.78
CA PHE A 317 -12.51 19.76 0.18
C PHE A 317 -11.48 20.76 0.72
N ASN A 318 -11.39 21.98 0.18
CA ASN A 318 -10.53 23.09 0.63
C ASN A 318 -9.29 22.65 1.42
N PHE A 319 -8.38 21.93 0.75
CA PHE A 319 -7.21 21.35 1.42
C PHE A 319 -6.26 22.45 1.87
N SER A 320 -5.97 22.46 3.17
CA SER A 320 -4.88 23.24 3.73
C SER A 320 -3.58 22.42 3.71
N GLN A 321 -2.47 23.08 3.39
CA GLN A 321 -1.14 22.47 3.36
C GLN A 321 -0.30 22.97 4.53
N LYS A 322 0.38 22.05 5.21
CA LYS A 322 1.39 22.35 6.23
C LYS A 322 2.66 21.56 5.96
N THR A 323 3.76 22.24 5.68
CA THR A 323 5.09 21.61 5.60
C THR A 323 5.48 21.08 6.97
N GLY A 324 6.00 19.85 7.01
CA GLY A 324 6.41 19.21 8.26
C GLY A 324 6.97 17.81 8.04
N GLU A 325 7.93 17.43 8.89
CA GLU A 325 8.48 16.08 8.87
C GLU A 325 7.45 15.07 9.38
N PHE A 326 7.47 13.87 8.81
CA PHE A 326 6.68 12.74 9.28
C PHE A 326 7.44 11.44 9.09
N LYS A 327 6.94 10.38 9.71
CA LYS A 327 7.62 9.09 9.77
C LYS A 327 6.67 8.00 9.31
N THR A 328 7.12 7.16 8.39
CA THR A 328 6.41 5.94 8.00
C THR A 328 7.17 4.72 8.51
N PRO A 329 6.49 3.64 8.92
CA PRO A 329 7.11 2.36 9.20
C PRO A 329 7.68 1.74 7.92
#